data_AF-A0AA50E122-F1
#
_entry.id   AF-A0AA50E122-F1
#
_cell.length_a   1.000
_cell.length_b   1.000
_cell.length_c   1.000
_cell.angle_alpha   90.00
_cell.angle_beta   90.00
_cell.angle_gamma   90.00
#
_symmetry.space_group_name_H-M   'P 1'
#
loop_
_entity.id
_entity.type
_entity.pdbx_description
1 polymer ?
#
loop_
_entity_poly.entity_id
_entity_poly.type
_entity_poly.pdbx_seq_one_letter_code
_entity_poly.pdbx_strand_id
1 'polypeptide(L)'
;MPFSVLGTLILWFGWLGFNGGSTFGLTPEVPGIMVNTVLAGVGGMLMAGLISLLQDKMIQVEPLMNGSLAGLVAITASANVVMTPIAMVIGATGSAIAYLVGKKCCTGG
;
A
#
# COMPACT_ATOMS: atom_id res chain seq x y z
N MET A 1 -4.21 17.43 -7.87
CA MET A 1 -3.33 16.25 -7.81
C MET A 1 -1.96 16.51 -7.17
N PRO A 2 -1.20 17.59 -7.43
CA PRO A 2 0.16 17.73 -6.89
C PRO A 2 0.24 17.65 -5.35
N PHE A 3 -0.67 18.31 -4.64
CA PHE A 3 -0.73 18.23 -3.17
C PHE A 3 -1.11 16.86 -2.65
N SER A 4 -1.98 16.13 -3.36
CA SER A 4 -2.36 14.76 -3.02
C SER A 4 -1.18 13.79 -3.17
N VAL A 5 -0.38 13.95 -4.24
CA VAL A 5 0.86 13.18 -4.45
C VAL A 5 1.85 13.46 -3.33
N LEU A 6 2.07 14.73 -2.99
CA LEU A 6 2.93 15.11 -1.86
C LEU A 6 2.44 14.50 -0.54
N GLY A 7 1.14 14.59 -0.26
CA GLY A 7 0.53 13.96 0.91
C GLY A 7 0.75 12.45 0.95
N THR A 8 0.63 11.78 -0.20
CA THR A 8 0.90 10.34 -0.33
C THR A 8 2.37 10.01 -0.04
N LEU A 9 3.31 10.82 -0.53
CA LEU A 9 4.74 10.65 -0.25
C LEU A 9 5.07 10.84 1.24
N ILE A 10 4.46 11.84 1.88
CA ILE A 10 4.61 12.07 3.33
C ILE A 10 4.05 10.89 4.12
N LEU A 11 2.86 10.38 3.76
CA LEU A 11 2.28 9.19 4.39
C LEU A 11 3.15 7.95 4.18
N TRP A 12 3.71 7.79 2.97
CA TRP A 12 4.63 6.69 2.66
C TRP A 12 5.87 6.68 3.56
N PHE A 13 6.53 7.84 3.67
CA PHE A 13 7.68 7.99 4.55
C PHE A 13 7.30 7.77 6.01
N GLY A 14 6.16 8.34 6.44
CA GLY A 14 5.62 8.14 7.77
C GLY A 14 5.32 6.67 8.09
N TRP A 15 4.88 5.88 7.11
CA TRP A 15 4.55 4.47 7.29
C TRP A 15 5.76 3.58 7.61
N LEU A 16 6.94 3.94 7.08
CA LEU A 16 8.19 3.26 7.42
C LEU A 16 8.50 3.43 8.91
N GLY A 17 8.35 4.65 9.43
CA GLY A 17 8.51 4.94 10.86
C GLY A 17 7.40 4.31 11.71
N PHE A 18 6.16 4.30 11.23
CA PHE A 18 5.01 3.70 11.93
C PHE A 18 5.21 2.19 12.14
N ASN A 19 5.50 1.46 11.06
CA ASN A 19 5.71 0.01 11.14
C ASN A 19 7.06 -0.33 11.78
N GLY A 20 8.15 0.30 11.35
CA GLY A 20 9.49 0.05 11.88
C GLY A 20 9.67 0.44 13.34
N GLY A 21 8.95 1.47 13.81
CA GLY A 21 8.94 1.90 15.21
C GLY A 21 8.03 1.10 16.15
N SER A 22 7.15 0.24 15.61
CA SER A 22 6.20 -0.56 16.40
C SER A 22 6.87 -1.64 17.28
N THR A 23 8.18 -1.84 17.11
CA THR A 23 9.02 -2.70 17.97
C THR A 23 9.42 -2.02 19.29
N PHE A 24 9.11 -0.74 19.48
CA PHE A 24 9.48 0.08 20.65
C PHE A 24 11.00 0.09 20.94
N GLY A 25 11.82 -0.15 19.92
CA GLY A 25 13.28 -0.16 20.02
C GLY A 25 13.94 -0.49 18.68
N LEU A 26 15.23 -0.18 18.55
CA LEU A 26 16.03 -0.52 17.37
C LEU A 26 16.51 -1.98 17.44
N THR A 27 15.60 -2.91 17.16
CA THR A 27 15.91 -4.34 17.12
C THR A 27 16.46 -4.76 15.75
N PRO A 28 17.14 -5.92 15.66
CA PRO A 28 17.58 -6.48 14.37
C PRO A 28 16.44 -6.79 13.39
N GLU A 29 15.18 -6.86 13.84
CA GLU A 29 14.03 -7.09 12.95
C GLU A 29 13.58 -5.84 12.19
N VAL A 30 13.90 -4.63 12.69
CA VAL A 30 13.41 -3.35 12.14
C VAL A 30 13.70 -3.18 10.64
N PRO A 31 14.89 -3.50 10.10
CA PRO A 31 15.13 -3.44 8.65
C PRO A 31 14.20 -4.36 7.86
N GLY A 32 13.92 -5.57 8.36
CA GLY A 32 13.00 -6.51 7.72
C GLY A 32 11.55 -5.99 7.68
N ILE A 33 11.11 -5.37 8.78
CA ILE A 33 9.79 -4.73 8.87
C ILE A 33 9.66 -3.59 7.85
N MET A 34 10.71 -2.77 7.69
CA MET A 34 10.72 -1.70 6.70
C MET A 34 10.66 -2.25 5.27
N VAL A 35 11.41 -3.32 4.96
CA VAL A 35 11.34 -3.97 3.63
C VAL A 35 9.94 -4.53 3.37
N ASN A 36 9.32 -5.21 4.35
CA ASN A 36 7.95 -5.72 4.23
C ASN A 36 6.97 -4.58 3.95
N THR A 37 7.15 -3.43 4.61
CA THR A 37 6.32 -2.23 4.41
C THR A 37 6.46 -1.67 3.00
N VAL A 38 7.70 -1.53 2.50
CA VAL A 38 7.97 -1.05 1.13
C VAL A 38 7.35 -1.99 0.10
N LEU A 39 7.57 -3.30 0.21
CA LEU A 39 7.07 -4.27 -0.76
C LEU A 39 5.54 -4.37 -0.77
N ALA A 40 4.89 -4.22 0.38
CA ALA A 40 3.43 -4.16 0.44
C ALA A 40 2.89 -2.91 -0.25
N GLY A 41 3.49 -1.74 -0.02
CA GLY A 41 3.10 -0.52 -0.73
C GLY A 41 3.30 -0.64 -2.25
N VAL A 42 4.43 -1.20 -2.70
CA VAL A 42 4.69 -1.47 -4.13
C VAL A 42 3.68 -2.47 -4.70
N GLY A 43 3.41 -3.58 -4.00
CA GLY A 43 2.42 -4.56 -4.41
C GLY A 43 1.03 -3.96 -4.56
N GLY A 44 0.64 -3.09 -3.62
CA GLY A 44 -0.62 -2.36 -3.68
C GLY A 44 -0.70 -1.39 -4.85
N MET A 45 0.38 -0.63 -5.11
CA MET A 45 0.49 0.28 -6.24
C MET A 45 0.36 -0.46 -7.58
N LEU A 46 1.12 -1.53 -7.77
CA LEU A 46 1.11 -2.31 -9.02
C LEU A 46 -0.26 -2.95 -9.26
N MET A 47 -0.90 -3.49 -8.22
CA MET A 47 -2.22 -4.09 -8.36
C MET A 47 -3.28 -3.06 -8.75
N ALA A 48 -3.35 -1.90 -8.08
CA ALA A 48 -4.31 -0.87 -8.47
C ALA A 48 -4.01 -0.29 -9.86
N GLY A 49 -2.74 -0.14 -10.23
CA GLY A 49 -2.33 0.25 -11.57
C GLY A 49 -2.78 -0.76 -12.62
N LEU A 50 -2.63 -2.06 -12.35
CA LEU A 50 -3.11 -3.13 -13.22
C LEU A 50 -4.63 -3.11 -13.35
N ILE A 51 -5.37 -2.99 -12.25
CA ILE A 51 -6.83 -2.92 -12.28
C ILE A 51 -7.30 -1.68 -13.07
N SER A 52 -6.68 -0.52 -12.85
CA SER A 52 -6.98 0.71 -13.60
C SER A 52 -6.68 0.55 -15.08
N LEU A 53 -5.55 -0.06 -15.46
CA LEU A 53 -5.23 -0.35 -16.86
C LEU A 53 -6.27 -1.27 -17.51
N LEU A 54 -6.72 -2.31 -16.80
CA LEU A 54 -7.69 -3.27 -17.34
C LEU A 54 -9.09 -2.65 -17.52
N GLN A 55 -9.54 -1.86 -16.54
CA GLN A 55 -10.88 -1.27 -16.52
C GLN A 55 -10.96 0.06 -17.29
N ASP A 56 -10.03 0.97 -17.02
CA ASP A 56 -10.05 2.33 -17.55
C ASP A 56 -9.21 2.45 -18.84
N LYS A 57 -8.54 1.36 -19.27
CA LYS A 57 -7.66 1.29 -20.47
C LYS A 57 -6.44 2.22 -20.40
N MET A 58 -6.13 2.75 -19.23
CA MET A 58 -4.98 3.61 -18.97
C MET A 58 -4.59 3.55 -17.50
N ILE A 59 -3.30 3.75 -17.20
CA ILE A 59 -2.83 3.82 -15.82
C ILE A 59 -3.07 5.24 -15.31
N GLN A 60 -3.95 5.39 -14.32
CA GLN A 60 -4.23 6.67 -13.69
C GLN A 60 -3.44 6.85 -12.39
N VAL A 61 -3.04 8.09 -12.10
CA VAL A 61 -2.22 8.44 -10.93
C VAL A 61 -2.97 8.21 -9.62
N GLU A 62 -4.27 8.51 -9.59
CA GLU A 62 -5.10 8.38 -8.38
C GLU A 62 -5.22 6.91 -7.90
N PRO A 63 -5.55 5.91 -8.74
CA PRO A 63 -5.45 4.49 -8.40
C PRO A 63 -4.09 4.05 -7.90
N LEU A 64 -2.99 4.50 -8.52
CA LEU A 64 -1.65 4.16 -8.08
C LEU A 64 -1.39 4.65 -6.65
N MET A 65 -1.74 5.90 -6.37
CA MET A 65 -1.56 6.50 -5.04
C MET A 65 -2.43 5.79 -3.99
N ASN A 66 -3.73 5.68 -4.24
CA ASN A 66 -4.67 5.08 -3.31
C ASN A 66 -4.39 3.60 -3.09
N GLY A 67 -4.05 2.86 -4.14
CA GLY A 67 -3.65 1.45 -4.05
C GLY A 67 -2.35 1.25 -3.29
N SER A 68 -1.40 2.16 -3.45
CA SER A 68 -0.15 2.14 -2.69
C SER A 68 -0.40 2.34 -1.19
N LEU A 69 -1.22 3.33 -0.83
CA LEU A 69 -1.64 3.55 0.56
C LEU A 69 -2.46 2.37 1.12
N ALA A 70 -3.35 1.79 0.33
CA ALA A 70 -4.10 0.60 0.73
C ALA A 70 -3.18 -0.61 0.99
N GLY A 71 -2.10 -0.75 0.20
CA GLY A 71 -1.09 -1.78 0.44
C GLY A 71 -0.33 -1.58 1.76
N LEU A 72 0.04 -0.34 2.07
CA LEU A 72 0.65 0.02 3.36
C LEU A 72 -0.29 -0.26 4.55
N VAL A 73 -1.57 0.09 4.42
CA VAL A 73 -2.60 -0.23 5.42
C VAL A 73 -2.70 -1.74 5.63
N ALA A 74 -2.77 -2.53 4.55
CA ALA A 74 -2.96 -3.97 4.61
C ALA A 74 -1.85 -4.70 5.36
N ILE A 75 -0.59 -4.29 5.20
CA ILE A 75 0.55 -4.95 5.87
C ILE A 75 0.68 -4.57 7.35
N THR A 76 0.09 -3.45 7.77
CA THR A 76 0.33 -2.83 9.08
C THR A 76 0.14 -3.80 10.26
N ALA A 77 -0.89 -4.65 10.21
CA ALA A 77 -1.18 -5.61 11.28
C ALA A 77 -0.19 -6.79 11.36
N SER A 78 0.63 -7.01 10.33
CA SER A 78 1.45 -8.23 10.19
C SER A 78 2.89 -7.97 9.71
N ALA A 79 3.32 -6.70 9.71
CA ALA A 79 4.59 -6.29 9.13
C ALA A 79 5.83 -6.97 9.74
N ASN A 80 5.73 -7.45 10.98
CA ASN A 80 6.80 -8.11 11.73
C ASN A 80 6.74 -9.65 11.75
N VAL A 81 5.67 -10.27 11.23
CA VAL A 81 5.46 -11.73 11.37
C VAL A 81 5.41 -12.48 10.04
N VAL A 82 5.39 -11.78 8.91
CA VAL A 82 5.29 -12.40 7.57
C VAL A 82 6.63 -12.44 6.85
N MET A 83 6.76 -13.43 5.96
CA MET A 83 7.87 -13.50 5.03
C MET A 83 7.77 -12.38 3.98
N THR A 84 8.91 -11.85 3.58
CA THR A 84 9.02 -10.70 2.66
C THR A 84 8.26 -10.83 1.34
N PRO A 85 8.28 -11.98 0.63
CA PRO A 85 7.47 -12.14 -0.58
C PRO A 85 5.95 -12.07 -0.32
N ILE A 86 5.51 -12.53 0.86
CA ILE A 86 4.09 -12.52 1.25
C ILE A 86 3.61 -11.09 1.53
N ALA A 87 4.47 -10.21 2.04
CA ALA A 87 4.13 -8.81 2.26
C ALA A 87 3.66 -8.11 0.97
N MET A 88 4.30 -8.39 -0.18
CA MET A 88 3.87 -7.88 -1.48
C MET A 88 2.47 -8.37 -1.87
N VAL A 89 2.18 -9.66 -1.63
CA VAL A 89 0.87 -10.28 -1.93
C VAL A 89 -0.23 -9.70 -1.03
N ILE A 90 0.06 -9.48 0.25
CA ILE A 90 -0.86 -8.82 1.20
C ILE A 90 -1.18 -7.41 0.69
N GLY A 91 -0.17 -6.63 0.31
CA GLY A 91 -0.35 -5.28 -0.22
C GLY A 91 -1.19 -5.25 -1.50
N ALA A 92 -0.89 -6.14 -2.45
CA ALA A 92 -1.67 -6.30 -3.68
C ALA A 92 -3.14 -6.66 -3.39
N THR A 93 -3.37 -7.61 -2.48
CA THR A 93 -4.73 -8.07 -2.14
C THR A 93 -5.53 -6.97 -1.45
N GLY A 94 -4.94 -6.27 -0.47
CA GLY A 94 -5.60 -5.16 0.22
C GLY A 94 -5.95 -4.01 -0.74
N SER A 95 -5.04 -3.69 -1.67
CA SER A 95 -5.29 -2.71 -2.72
C SER A 95 -6.41 -3.10 -3.68
N ALA A 96 -6.46 -4.37 -4.11
CA ALA A 96 -7.54 -4.86 -4.96
C ALA A 96 -8.91 -4.71 -4.28
N ILE A 97 -9.01 -5.07 -3.00
CA ILE A 97 -10.24 -4.91 -2.21
C ILE A 97 -10.61 -3.42 -2.09
N ALA A 98 -9.66 -2.56 -1.71
CA ALA A 98 -9.90 -1.14 -1.54
C ALA A 98 -10.37 -0.47 -2.84
N TYR A 99 -9.76 -0.81 -3.98
CA TYR A 99 -10.14 -0.30 -5.28
C TYR A 99 -11.58 -0.70 -5.64
N LEU A 100 -11.94 -1.98 -5.47
CA LEU A 100 -13.27 -2.49 -5.79
C LEU A 100 -14.37 -1.89 -4.91
N VAL A 101 -14.09 -1.67 -3.62
CA VAL A 101 -15.03 -1.03 -2.69
C VAL A 101 -15.16 0.46 -3.01
N GLY A 102 -14.05 1.15 -3.29
CA GLY A 102 -14.05 2.57 -3.61
C GLY A 102 -14.90 2.91 -4.84
N LYS A 103 -14.81 2.11 -5.92
CA LYS A 103 -15.64 2.33 -7.12
C LYS A 103 -17.14 2.18 -6.83
N LYS A 104 -17.56 1.16 -6.06
CA LYS A 104 -18.99 0.98 -5.73
C LYS A 104 -19.59 2.20 -5.04
N CYS A 105 -18.81 2.91 -4.23
CA CYS A 105 -19.27 4.10 -3.54
C CYS A 105 -19.49 5.30 -4.47
N CYS A 106 -18.74 5.38 -5.59
CA CYS A 106 -18.86 6.48 -6.55
C CYS A 106 -19.82 6.17 -7.71
N THR A 107 -20.14 4.90 -7.97
CA THR A 107 -20.99 4.50 -9.11
C THR A 107 -22.44 4.16 -8.73
N GLY A 108 -22.87 4.43 -7.50
CA GLY A 108 -24.28 4.47 -7.07
C GLY A 108 -25.23 3.52 -7.82
N GLY A 109 -25.14 2.23 -7.52
CA GLY A 109 -26.16 1.22 -7.83
C GLY A 109 -26.86 0.80 -6.56
#